data_AF-A0A350T4Y8-F1
#
_entry.id   AF-A0A350T4Y8-F1
#
_cell.length_a   1.000
_cell.length_b   1.000
_cell.length_c   1.000
_cell.angle_alpha   90.00
_cell.angle_beta   90.00
_cell.angle_gamma   90.00
#
_symmetry.space_group_name_H-M   'P 1'
#
loop_
_entity.id
_entity.type
_entity.pdbx_description
1 polymer ?
#
loop_
_entity_poly.entity_id
_entity_poly.type
_entity_poly.pdbx_seq_one_letter_code
_entity_poly.pdbx_strand_id
1 'polypeptide(L)'
;MSACCSSISGLHPDPHPAMRPSSHPEMATDSMTILVVSDIHANLAALDAVLAAAGPVDAVWNLGDTVGYGPFPGDCIDRIVGLRPEVMLLGNHDAAATALLSLDEFNSIARAATLWTAEQLTSEQRVFLAGLPSSVSIRDCLCVHGSPRHPLWEYVYSARIANAGFKAFDESVCFLGHTHLQLFITE
;
A
#
# COMPACT_ATOMS: atom_id res chain seq x y z
N MET A 1 67.74 56.13 17.37
CA MET A 1 66.81 54.99 17.29
C MET A 1 66.25 55.02 15.87
N SER A 2 66.72 54.29 14.83
CA SER A 2 67.44 53.00 14.75
C SER A 2 66.69 51.84 15.44
N ALA A 3 66.43 50.68 14.84
CA ALA A 3 66.72 50.12 13.50
C ALA A 3 65.44 49.42 12.93
N CYS A 4 65.27 49.04 11.65
CA CYS A 4 66.14 48.75 10.50
C CYS A 4 66.80 47.35 10.47
N CYS A 5 67.09 46.84 9.26
CA CYS A 5 67.62 45.49 8.90
C CYS A 5 66.67 44.29 9.12
N SER A 6 66.69 43.20 8.33
CA SER A 6 67.27 42.96 6.98
C SER A 6 66.83 41.60 6.38
N SER A 7 66.63 41.56 5.05
CA SER A 7 66.91 40.44 4.09
C SER A 7 66.27 39.04 4.33
N ILE A 8 66.14 38.08 3.39
CA ILE A 8 66.84 37.70 2.13
C ILE A 8 65.83 37.20 1.05
N SER A 9 66.29 37.19 -0.21
CA SER A 9 65.66 36.74 -1.48
C SER A 9 65.29 35.25 -1.63
N GLY A 10 64.35 34.92 -2.54
CA GLY A 10 64.24 33.56 -3.12
C GLY A 10 63.04 33.24 -4.04
N LEU A 11 63.22 33.41 -5.36
CA LEU A 11 62.70 32.60 -6.51
C LEU A 11 61.23 32.12 -6.61
N HIS A 12 60.61 32.49 -7.75
CA HIS A 12 59.50 31.81 -8.50
C HIS A 12 59.93 30.42 -9.05
N PRO A 13 59.05 29.62 -9.71
CA PRO A 13 57.58 29.49 -9.69
C PRO A 13 57.16 28.05 -9.23
N ASP A 14 55.90 27.59 -9.15
CA ASP A 14 54.98 27.24 -10.27
C ASP A 14 53.57 26.85 -9.75
N PRO A 15 52.55 26.75 -10.62
CA PRO A 15 51.14 26.68 -10.20
C PRO A 15 50.61 25.24 -10.01
N HIS A 16 49.95 24.99 -8.88
CA HIS A 16 48.94 23.95 -8.80
C HIS A 16 47.54 24.58 -8.83
N PRO A 17 46.65 24.19 -9.76
CA PRO A 17 45.26 24.60 -9.69
C PRO A 17 44.62 23.96 -8.47
N ALA A 18 43.94 24.76 -7.65
CA ALA A 18 43.17 24.23 -6.54
C ALA A 18 42.14 23.22 -7.07
N MET A 19 42.22 21.97 -6.61
CA MET A 19 41.22 20.95 -6.91
C MET A 19 39.86 21.46 -6.43
N ARG A 20 38.96 21.75 -7.37
CA ARG A 20 37.55 21.94 -7.04
C ARG A 20 37.05 20.65 -6.40
N PRO A 21 36.29 20.68 -5.30
CA PRO A 21 35.58 19.50 -4.87
C PRO A 21 34.66 19.07 -6.01
N SER A 22 34.76 17.81 -6.43
CA SER A 22 33.83 17.24 -7.40
C SER A 22 32.45 17.22 -6.77
N SER A 23 31.59 18.11 -7.23
CA SER A 23 30.15 18.03 -6.98
C SER A 23 29.60 16.82 -7.73
N HIS A 24 29.82 15.63 -7.18
CA HIS A 24 28.94 14.51 -7.48
C HIS A 24 27.54 14.98 -7.05
N PRO A 25 26.55 15.04 -7.97
CA PRO A 25 25.19 15.12 -7.53
C PRO A 25 24.94 13.83 -6.75
N GLU A 26 24.72 13.98 -5.44
CA GLU A 26 24.10 12.95 -4.64
C GLU A 26 22.75 12.70 -5.29
N MET A 27 22.66 11.63 -6.09
CA MET A 27 21.40 11.22 -6.69
C MET A 27 20.54 10.77 -5.53
N ALA A 28 19.68 11.68 -5.06
CA ALA A 28 18.54 11.30 -4.27
C ALA A 28 17.80 10.21 -5.06
N THR A 29 17.92 8.97 -4.61
CA THR A 29 17.02 7.90 -5.03
C THR A 29 15.67 8.33 -4.50
N ASP A 30 14.84 8.88 -5.39
CA ASP A 30 13.53 9.41 -5.05
C ASP A 30 12.69 8.25 -4.51
N SER A 31 12.60 8.16 -3.18
CA SER A 31 12.21 6.93 -2.50
C SER A 31 10.70 6.87 -2.42
N MET A 32 10.09 6.15 -3.37
CA MET A 32 8.64 6.06 -3.50
C MET A 32 8.00 5.54 -2.21
N THR A 33 7.12 6.36 -1.62
CA THR A 33 6.35 6.05 -0.42
C THR A 33 4.95 5.61 -0.81
N ILE A 34 4.55 4.40 -0.41
CA ILE A 34 3.26 3.79 -0.76
C ILE A 34 2.42 3.58 0.49
N LEU A 35 1.20 4.12 0.51
CA LEU A 35 0.20 3.80 1.52
C LEU A 35 -0.50 2.49 1.14
N VAL A 36 -0.28 1.44 1.92
CA VAL A 36 -1.03 0.18 1.80
C VAL A 36 -2.12 0.13 2.87
N VAL A 37 -3.37 -0.06 2.45
CA VAL A 37 -4.55 -0.24 3.33
C VAL A 37 -5.32 -1.50 2.94
N SER A 38 -6.07 -2.05 3.89
CA SER A 38 -6.92 -3.22 3.72
C SER A 38 -8.01 -3.21 4.78
N ASP A 39 -9.09 -3.97 4.58
CA ASP A 39 -10.10 -4.27 5.61
C ASP A 39 -10.73 -2.99 6.21
N ILE A 40 -10.97 -1.99 5.35
CA ILE A 40 -11.57 -0.70 5.70
C ILE A 40 -12.97 -0.88 6.27
N HIS A 41 -13.71 -1.88 5.75
CA HIS A 41 -15.01 -2.30 6.26
C HIS A 41 -15.98 -1.15 6.54
N ALA A 42 -16.15 -0.28 5.54
CA ALA A 42 -17.08 0.84 5.59
C ALA A 42 -16.89 1.77 6.81
N ASN A 43 -15.70 1.78 7.42
CA ASN A 43 -15.36 2.60 8.58
C ASN A 43 -14.68 3.90 8.16
N LEU A 44 -15.48 4.82 7.64
CA LEU A 44 -15.02 6.12 7.13
C LEU A 44 -14.19 6.90 8.17
N ALA A 45 -14.56 6.86 9.45
CA ALA A 45 -13.83 7.56 10.50
C ALA A 45 -12.41 7.01 10.71
N ALA A 46 -12.22 5.68 10.60
CA ALA A 46 -10.90 5.07 10.66
C ALA A 46 -10.08 5.35 9.39
N LEU A 47 -10.70 5.25 8.20
CA LEU A 47 -10.06 5.61 6.94
C LEU A 47 -9.55 7.05 6.95
N ASP A 48 -10.39 8.00 7.38
CA ASP A 48 -10.04 9.41 7.46
C ASP A 48 -8.89 9.69 8.42
N ALA A 49 -8.84 8.98 9.55
CA ALA A 49 -7.74 9.07 10.50
C ALA A 49 -6.43 8.49 9.93
N VAL A 50 -6.48 7.36 9.20
CA VAL A 50 -5.32 6.76 8.53
C VAL A 50 -4.78 7.68 7.43
N LEU A 51 -5.66 8.22 6.58
CA LEU A 51 -5.27 9.14 5.50
C LEU A 51 -4.65 10.43 6.05
N ALA A 52 -5.18 10.97 7.14
CA ALA A 52 -4.60 12.14 7.81
C ALA A 52 -3.24 11.85 8.46
N ALA A 53 -3.04 10.63 8.97
CA ALA A 53 -1.78 10.22 9.62
C ALA A 53 -0.68 9.82 8.63
N ALA A 54 -1.04 9.31 7.44
CA ALA A 54 -0.08 8.89 6.42
C ALA A 54 0.72 10.06 5.82
N GLY A 55 0.11 11.25 5.71
CA GLY A 55 0.73 12.40 5.06
C GLY A 55 0.84 12.24 3.55
N PRO A 56 1.77 12.97 2.89
CA PRO A 56 2.01 12.83 1.45
C PRO A 56 2.58 11.44 1.12
N VAL A 57 1.98 10.78 0.13
CA VAL A 57 2.43 9.49 -0.43
C VAL A 57 2.35 9.52 -1.95
N ASP A 58 3.19 8.74 -2.61
CA ASP A 58 3.29 8.70 -4.08
C ASP A 58 2.26 7.75 -4.71
N ALA A 59 1.79 6.75 -3.96
CA ALA A 59 0.71 5.85 -4.35
C ALA A 59 -0.10 5.35 -3.17
N VAL A 60 -1.33 4.90 -3.47
CA VAL A 60 -2.23 4.22 -2.54
C VAL A 60 -2.60 2.85 -3.12
N TRP A 61 -2.45 1.81 -2.31
CA TRP A 61 -2.87 0.44 -2.61
C TRP A 61 -3.92 0.00 -1.58
N ASN A 62 -5.11 -0.38 -2.05
CA ASN A 62 -6.19 -0.95 -1.25
C ASN A 62 -6.32 -2.45 -1.56
N LEU A 63 -6.07 -3.30 -0.56
CA LEU A 63 -6.10 -4.76 -0.69
C LEU A 63 -7.50 -5.38 -0.54
N GLY A 64 -8.55 -4.56 -0.56
CA GLY A 64 -9.94 -5.03 -0.56
C GLY A 64 -10.59 -5.02 0.82
N ASP A 65 -11.84 -5.48 0.85
CA ASP A 65 -12.79 -5.29 1.95
C ASP A 65 -12.96 -3.81 2.28
N THR A 66 -13.27 -3.07 1.22
CA THR A 66 -13.64 -1.64 1.30
C THR A 66 -14.99 -1.49 2.03
N VAL A 67 -15.90 -2.45 1.84
CA VAL A 67 -17.24 -2.47 2.44
C VAL A 67 -17.46 -3.69 3.35
N GLY A 68 -18.67 -3.79 3.93
CA GLY A 68 -19.01 -4.76 4.96
C GLY A 68 -18.80 -4.22 6.38
N TYR A 69 -19.55 -4.76 7.35
CA TYR A 69 -19.63 -4.35 8.77
C TYR A 69 -20.01 -2.88 9.06
N GLY A 70 -19.22 -1.90 8.60
CA GLY A 70 -19.39 -0.48 8.92
C GLY A 70 -20.56 0.21 8.17
N PRO A 71 -20.99 1.39 8.64
CA PRO A 71 -22.19 2.07 8.16
C PRO A 71 -21.97 3.01 6.95
N PHE A 72 -20.74 3.21 6.48
CA PHE A 72 -20.42 4.17 5.40
C PHE A 72 -19.79 3.51 4.15
N PRO A 73 -20.44 2.51 3.52
CA PRO A 73 -19.82 1.76 2.43
C PRO A 73 -19.58 2.62 1.18
N GLY A 74 -20.58 3.41 0.77
CA GLY A 74 -20.47 4.31 -0.38
C GLY A 74 -19.38 5.36 -0.19
N ASP A 75 -19.37 6.04 0.96
CA ASP A 75 -18.36 7.07 1.26
C ASP A 75 -16.93 6.51 1.28
N CYS A 76 -16.73 5.25 1.72
CA CYS A 76 -15.42 4.61 1.72
C CYS A 76 -14.95 4.26 0.30
N ILE A 77 -15.85 3.77 -0.57
CA ILE A 77 -15.56 3.56 -2.00
C ILE A 77 -15.16 4.89 -2.64
N ASP A 78 -16.04 5.90 -2.53
CA ASP A 78 -15.85 7.20 -3.16
C ASP A 78 -14.58 7.90 -2.64
N ARG A 79 -14.26 7.73 -1.35
CA ARG A 79 -13.02 8.25 -0.75
C ARG A 79 -11.78 7.59 -1.35
N ILE A 80 -11.73 6.26 -1.38
CA ILE A 80 -10.58 5.54 -1.94
C ILE A 80 -10.43 5.87 -3.43
N VAL A 81 -11.51 5.79 -4.22
CA VAL A 81 -11.51 6.14 -5.65
C VAL A 81 -11.03 7.57 -5.89
N GLY A 82 -11.39 8.52 -5.02
CA GLY A 82 -10.92 9.91 -5.06
C GLY A 82 -9.40 10.07 -4.94
N LEU A 83 -8.71 9.13 -4.28
CA LEU A 83 -7.24 9.10 -4.17
C LEU A 83 -6.55 8.55 -5.42
N ARG A 84 -7.30 8.00 -6.40
CA ARG A 84 -6.79 7.34 -7.61
C ARG A 84 -5.76 6.24 -7.29
N PRO A 85 -6.14 5.22 -6.52
CA PRO A 85 -5.23 4.17 -6.11
C PRO A 85 -4.73 3.40 -7.32
N GLU A 86 -3.47 2.99 -7.29
CA GLU A 86 -2.88 2.16 -8.36
C GLU A 86 -3.31 0.69 -8.24
N VAL A 87 -3.65 0.28 -7.01
CA VAL A 87 -4.19 -1.03 -6.69
C VAL A 87 -5.46 -0.81 -5.88
N MET A 88 -6.57 -1.36 -6.34
CA MET A 88 -7.79 -1.52 -5.57
C MET A 88 -8.33 -2.91 -5.87
N LEU A 89 -8.30 -3.79 -4.88
CA LEU A 89 -8.71 -5.19 -5.02
C LEU A 89 -10.14 -5.41 -4.55
N LEU A 90 -10.73 -6.48 -5.06
CA LEU A 90 -11.94 -7.09 -4.52
C LEU A 90 -11.58 -7.90 -3.28
N GLY A 91 -12.19 -7.59 -2.12
CA GLY A 91 -12.20 -8.50 -0.96
C GLY A 91 -13.45 -9.41 -0.93
N ASN A 92 -13.53 -10.34 0.02
CA ASN A 92 -14.69 -11.25 0.09
C ASN A 92 -15.97 -10.54 0.52
N HIS A 93 -15.91 -9.51 1.37
CA HIS A 93 -17.09 -8.70 1.71
C HIS A 93 -17.52 -7.82 0.54
N ASP A 94 -16.58 -7.29 -0.25
CA ASP A 94 -16.91 -6.55 -1.49
C ASP A 94 -17.61 -7.48 -2.51
N ALA A 95 -17.07 -8.69 -2.72
CA ALA A 95 -17.64 -9.71 -3.61
C ALA A 95 -19.02 -10.20 -3.14
N ALA A 96 -19.21 -10.36 -1.83
CA ALA A 96 -20.47 -10.80 -1.26
C ALA A 96 -21.55 -9.70 -1.30
N ALA A 97 -21.19 -8.44 -1.06
CA ALA A 97 -22.11 -7.29 -1.18
C ALA A 97 -22.54 -7.02 -2.64
N THR A 98 -21.73 -7.44 -3.60
CA THR A 98 -22.01 -7.38 -5.04
C THR A 98 -22.68 -8.65 -5.60
N ALA A 99 -22.93 -9.66 -4.75
CA ALA A 99 -23.51 -10.96 -5.11
C ALA A 99 -22.68 -11.81 -6.10
N LEU A 100 -21.36 -11.56 -6.17
CA LEU A 100 -20.41 -12.44 -6.88
C LEU A 100 -20.11 -13.73 -6.11
N LEU A 101 -20.51 -13.79 -4.83
CA LEU A 101 -20.01 -14.76 -3.86
C LEU A 101 -21.12 -15.12 -2.85
N SER A 102 -21.25 -16.41 -2.51
CA SER A 102 -22.35 -16.88 -1.66
C SER A 102 -22.21 -16.47 -0.20
N LEU A 103 -23.33 -16.21 0.47
CA LEU A 103 -23.38 -15.85 1.89
C LEU A 103 -23.30 -17.07 2.84
N ASP A 104 -23.11 -18.28 2.32
CA ASP A 104 -23.16 -19.54 3.10
C ASP A 104 -21.96 -19.72 4.03
N GLU A 105 -20.79 -19.19 3.66
CA GLU A 105 -19.56 -19.26 4.47
C GLU A 105 -19.46 -18.11 5.50
N PHE A 106 -20.37 -17.13 5.44
CA PHE A 106 -20.41 -16.02 6.39
C PHE A 106 -21.14 -16.40 7.67
N ASN A 107 -20.58 -16.01 8.81
CA ASN A 107 -21.30 -16.06 10.09
C ASN A 107 -22.56 -15.15 10.03
N SER A 108 -23.52 -15.38 10.93
CA SER A 108 -24.82 -14.69 10.90
C SER A 108 -24.73 -13.15 10.98
N ILE A 109 -23.75 -12.61 11.71
CA ILE A 109 -23.53 -11.16 11.83
C ILE A 109 -22.96 -10.61 10.53
N ALA A 110 -21.91 -11.25 10.00
CA ALA A 110 -21.28 -10.86 8.74
C ALA A 110 -22.26 -10.94 7.57
N ARG A 111 -23.07 -12.01 7.50
CA ARG A 111 -24.16 -12.17 6.51
C ARG A 111 -25.20 -11.05 6.60
N ALA A 112 -25.63 -10.68 7.81
CA ALA A 112 -26.59 -9.60 8.00
C ALA A 112 -26.01 -8.23 7.60
N ALA A 113 -24.75 -7.97 7.96
CA ALA A 113 -24.04 -6.77 7.56
C ALA A 113 -23.89 -6.68 6.03
N THR A 114 -23.48 -7.76 5.36
CA THR A 114 -23.32 -7.80 3.90
C THR A 114 -24.64 -7.55 3.16
N LEU A 115 -25.77 -8.11 3.65
CA LEU A 115 -27.09 -7.83 3.08
C LEU A 115 -27.47 -6.35 3.21
N TRP A 116 -27.27 -5.77 4.40
CA TRP A 116 -27.52 -4.34 4.62
C TRP A 116 -26.61 -3.44 3.79
N THR A 117 -25.31 -3.77 3.70
CA THR A 117 -24.35 -3.08 2.83
C THR A 117 -24.79 -3.13 1.37
N ALA A 118 -25.25 -4.29 0.89
CA ALA A 118 -25.76 -4.43 -0.47
C ALA A 118 -26.98 -3.53 -0.73
N GLU A 119 -27.81 -3.23 0.27
CA GLU A 119 -28.92 -2.27 0.14
C GLU A 119 -28.47 -0.79 0.11
N GLN A 120 -27.29 -0.46 0.62
CA GLN A 120 -26.78 0.92 0.64
C GLN A 120 -26.03 1.33 -0.64
N LEU A 121 -25.52 0.37 -1.42
CA LEU A 121 -24.71 0.65 -2.61
C LEU A 121 -25.56 1.12 -3.80
N THR A 122 -25.11 2.19 -4.48
CA THR A 122 -25.71 2.58 -5.76
C THR A 122 -25.44 1.53 -6.86
N SER A 123 -26.15 1.64 -7.98
CA SER A 123 -25.90 0.83 -9.17
C SER A 123 -24.45 0.94 -9.66
N GLU A 124 -23.90 2.15 -9.63
CA GLU A 124 -22.56 2.49 -10.11
C GLU A 124 -21.50 1.94 -9.16
N GLN A 125 -21.68 2.12 -7.85
CA GLN A 125 -20.78 1.58 -6.83
C GLN A 125 -20.77 0.03 -6.83
N ARG A 126 -21.94 -0.60 -7.03
CA ARG A 126 -22.04 -2.07 -7.18
C ARG A 126 -21.29 -2.56 -8.40
N VAL A 127 -21.51 -1.94 -9.57
CA VAL A 127 -20.83 -2.31 -10.83
C VAL A 127 -19.32 -2.06 -10.74
N PHE A 128 -18.91 -0.96 -10.10
CA PHE A 128 -17.51 -0.65 -9.85
C PHE A 128 -16.83 -1.72 -8.98
N LEU A 129 -17.39 -2.02 -7.79
CA LEU A 129 -16.85 -3.05 -6.92
C LEU A 129 -16.80 -4.42 -7.62
N ALA A 130 -17.87 -4.80 -8.32
CA ALA A 130 -17.94 -6.08 -9.02
C ALA A 130 -16.94 -6.21 -10.19
N GLY A 131 -16.36 -5.10 -10.65
CA GLY A 131 -15.32 -5.05 -11.67
C GLY A 131 -13.88 -5.05 -11.13
N LEU A 132 -13.68 -5.03 -9.80
CA LEU A 132 -12.34 -5.00 -9.21
C LEU A 132 -11.62 -6.36 -9.39
N PRO A 133 -10.30 -6.34 -9.65
CA PRO A 133 -9.50 -7.56 -9.72
C PRO A 133 -9.33 -8.20 -8.34
N SER A 134 -9.24 -9.53 -8.28
CA SER A 134 -8.91 -10.27 -7.06
C SER A 134 -7.41 -10.34 -6.77
N SER A 135 -6.56 -10.01 -7.75
CA SER A 135 -5.11 -9.92 -7.60
C SER A 135 -4.50 -8.91 -8.58
N VAL A 136 -3.41 -8.24 -8.19
CA VAL A 136 -2.63 -7.34 -9.06
C VAL A 136 -1.13 -7.51 -8.79
N SER A 137 -0.37 -7.77 -9.85
CA SER A 137 1.10 -7.74 -9.83
C SER A 137 1.60 -6.36 -10.25
N ILE A 138 2.37 -5.68 -9.41
CA ILE A 138 2.85 -4.32 -9.66
C ILE A 138 4.19 -4.07 -8.95
N ARG A 139 5.17 -3.44 -9.62
CA ARG A 139 6.51 -3.13 -9.05
C ARG A 139 7.19 -4.30 -8.31
N ASP A 140 7.17 -5.49 -8.91
CA ASP A 140 7.74 -6.71 -8.29
C ASP A 140 7.10 -7.04 -6.92
N CYS A 141 5.81 -6.72 -6.77
CA CYS A 141 4.97 -7.04 -5.63
C CYS A 141 3.66 -7.67 -6.12
N LEU A 142 3.25 -8.80 -5.53
CA LEU A 142 1.90 -9.35 -5.70
C LEU A 142 0.96 -8.79 -4.62
N CYS A 143 -0.14 -8.19 -5.03
CA CYS A 143 -1.22 -7.77 -4.13
C CYS A 143 -2.41 -8.73 -4.27
N VAL A 144 -2.91 -9.25 -3.15
CA VAL A 144 -4.12 -10.08 -3.01
C VAL A 144 -4.90 -9.67 -1.76
N HIS A 145 -6.17 -10.07 -1.63
CA HIS A 145 -6.89 -9.87 -0.37
C HIS A 145 -6.57 -10.98 0.65
N GLY A 146 -6.85 -12.24 0.31
CA GLY A 146 -6.62 -13.42 1.15
C GLY A 146 -5.20 -13.99 1.04
N SER A 147 -4.93 -14.85 0.05
CA SER A 147 -3.60 -15.42 -0.19
C SER A 147 -3.27 -15.60 -1.68
N PRO A 148 -1.98 -15.74 -2.06
CA PRO A 148 -1.59 -16.07 -3.43
C PRO A 148 -2.26 -17.33 -4.02
N ARG A 149 -2.67 -18.29 -3.17
CA ARG A 149 -3.36 -19.52 -3.59
C ARG A 149 -4.88 -19.35 -3.69
N HIS A 150 -5.45 -18.52 -2.82
CA HIS A 150 -6.89 -18.26 -2.76
C HIS A 150 -7.12 -16.76 -2.50
N PRO A 151 -7.08 -15.92 -3.56
CA PRO A 151 -6.96 -14.46 -3.43
C PRO A 151 -8.06 -13.73 -2.67
N LEU A 152 -9.19 -14.37 -2.37
CA LEU A 152 -10.31 -13.78 -1.62
C LEU A 152 -10.52 -14.36 -0.21
N TRP A 153 -9.93 -15.51 0.13
CA TRP A 153 -10.49 -16.36 1.22
C TRP A 153 -9.50 -17.00 2.20
N GLU A 154 -8.26 -17.24 1.80
CA GLU A 154 -7.34 -17.95 2.69
C GLU A 154 -6.65 -16.99 3.64
N TYR A 155 -7.02 -17.05 4.92
CA TYR A 155 -6.33 -16.34 5.99
C TYR A 155 -4.87 -16.82 6.16
N VAL A 156 -3.89 -15.93 5.96
CA VAL A 156 -2.46 -16.21 6.18
C VAL A 156 -2.02 -15.72 7.57
N TYR A 157 -2.22 -16.55 8.59
CA TYR A 157 -1.90 -16.22 10.01
C TYR A 157 -0.79 -17.10 10.62
N SER A 158 -0.09 -17.92 9.82
CA SER A 158 0.99 -18.77 10.31
C SER A 158 2.04 -19.09 9.26
N ALA A 159 3.30 -19.29 9.68
CA ALA A 159 4.41 -19.68 8.81
C ALA A 159 4.10 -20.94 7.97
N ARG A 160 3.33 -21.90 8.49
CA ARG A 160 2.90 -23.09 7.72
C ARG A 160 2.04 -22.74 6.50
N ILE A 161 1.19 -21.72 6.62
CA ILE A 161 0.33 -21.27 5.51
C ILE A 161 1.15 -20.38 4.56
N ALA A 162 1.97 -19.47 5.09
CA ALA A 162 2.85 -18.60 4.30
C ALA A 162 3.83 -19.41 3.44
N ASN A 163 4.47 -20.45 3.99
CA ASN A 163 5.39 -21.33 3.26
C ASN A 163 4.71 -22.15 2.14
N ALA A 164 3.38 -22.34 2.21
CA ALA A 164 2.61 -22.89 1.10
C ALA A 164 2.26 -21.83 0.04
N GLY A 165 2.20 -20.55 0.44
CA GLY A 165 1.95 -19.39 -0.42
C GLY A 165 3.17 -18.93 -1.23
N PHE A 166 4.40 -19.00 -0.69
CA PHE A 166 5.63 -18.56 -1.41
C PHE A 166 5.86 -19.24 -2.76
N LYS A 167 5.27 -20.42 -3.00
CA LYS A 167 5.38 -21.16 -4.28
C LYS A 167 4.28 -20.85 -5.28
N ALA A 168 3.43 -19.86 -5.00
CA ALA A 168 2.27 -19.49 -5.80
C ALA A 168 2.35 -18.05 -6.35
N PHE A 169 3.52 -17.41 -6.24
CA PHE A 169 3.85 -16.12 -6.83
C PHE A 169 5.34 -16.05 -7.16
N ASP A 170 5.73 -15.19 -8.10
CA ASP A 170 7.13 -15.06 -8.59
C ASP A 170 7.79 -13.74 -8.14
N GLU A 171 6.98 -12.79 -7.64
CA GLU A 171 7.38 -11.46 -7.18
C GLU A 171 8.20 -11.49 -5.87
N SER A 172 9.07 -10.48 -5.67
CA SER A 172 9.89 -10.38 -4.44
C SER A 172 9.10 -10.21 -3.14
N VAL A 173 7.88 -9.64 -3.20
CA VAL A 173 7.03 -9.38 -2.02
C VAL A 173 5.57 -9.71 -2.35
N CYS A 174 4.83 -10.28 -1.38
CA CYS A 174 3.37 -10.35 -1.45
C CYS A 174 2.72 -9.54 -0.32
N PHE A 175 1.81 -8.64 -0.69
CA PHE A 175 0.93 -7.91 0.21
C PHE A 175 -0.45 -8.57 0.25
N LEU A 176 -0.94 -8.81 1.48
CA LEU A 176 -2.23 -9.42 1.75
C LEU A 176 -2.92 -8.79 2.97
N GLY A 177 -4.24 -8.94 3.05
CA GLY A 177 -5.11 -8.41 4.09
C GLY A 177 -5.86 -9.52 4.81
N HIS A 178 -7.18 -9.39 4.92
CA HIS A 178 -8.19 -10.40 5.31
C HIS A 178 -8.11 -10.88 6.78
N THR A 179 -6.92 -11.00 7.36
CA THR A 179 -6.72 -11.43 8.75
C THR A 179 -7.00 -10.33 9.77
N HIS A 180 -7.04 -9.06 9.35
CA HIS A 180 -7.06 -7.86 10.19
C HIS A 180 -5.87 -7.79 11.18
N LEU A 181 -4.78 -8.52 10.92
CA LEU A 181 -3.58 -8.58 11.76
C LEU A 181 -2.36 -8.14 10.95
N GLN A 182 -1.56 -7.23 11.51
CA GLN A 182 -0.28 -6.87 10.92
C GLN A 182 0.71 -8.04 11.09
N LEU A 183 1.26 -8.52 9.98
CA LEU A 183 2.15 -9.67 9.93
C LEU A 183 3.23 -9.46 8.85
N PHE A 184 4.42 -9.99 9.09
CA PHE A 184 5.44 -10.19 8.05
C PHE A 184 6.08 -11.56 8.25
N ILE A 185 6.36 -12.27 7.17
CA ILE A 185 7.01 -13.58 7.14
C ILE A 185 7.96 -13.59 5.94
N THR A 186 9.14 -14.20 6.12
CA THR A 186 10.16 -14.39 5.08
C THR A 186 10.51 -15.87 4.97
N GLU A 187 10.92 -16.33 3.78
CA GLU A 187 11.53 -17.66 3.56
C GLU A 187 13.03 -17.66 3.87
#